data_AF-A0A525C0S1-F1
#
_entry.id   AF-A0A525C0S1-F1
#
_cell.length_a   1.000
_cell.length_b   1.000
_cell.length_c   1.000
_cell.angle_alpha   90.00
_cell.angle_beta   90.00
_cell.angle_gamma   90.00
#
_symmetry.space_group_name_H-M   'P 1'
#
loop_
_entity.id
_entity.type
_entity.pdbx_description
1 polymer ?
#
loop_
_entity_poly.entity_id
_entity_poly.type
_entity_poly.pdbx_seq_one_letter_code
_entity_poly.pdbx_strand_id
1 'polypeptide(L)'
;TLLGIAIPQLAPWWLPVVGMIMAIGIAKHLYGGLGYNPFNPAAVGYVVMLISFPKEMSQWVAPDWMGQFDAGNLGIIDTLNAVFFREFPAEKSLDMLTGASPIDLIKGQLKMGIPFPEIFGATKDENRAVLGMFVGKGWEWVNVSLLIGGIYMIYKKVISWHIPAGMLGSLFILSGIFYLTSSKGAYMPPHYHIFSGGIMLGAFFIATDPVTTATSNLGKLIFGIGAGTITFLIRTWGSFPDGIAFAVLLMNLSAAYIDHFTVPKPYGYQKKAKGDK
;
A
#
# COMPACT_ATOMS: atom_id res chain seq x y z
N THR A 1 1.30 14.73 -5.47
CA THR A 1 1.15 14.72 -4.01
C THR A 1 1.08 13.29 -3.46
N LEU A 2 0.22 12.40 -3.98
CA LEU A 2 0.13 11.00 -3.51
C LEU A 2 1.47 10.25 -3.54
N LEU A 3 2.28 10.44 -4.60
CA LEU A 3 3.61 9.85 -4.69
C LEU A 3 4.56 10.31 -3.56
N GLY A 4 4.45 11.56 -3.12
CA GLY A 4 5.31 12.13 -2.09
C GLY A 4 5.04 11.59 -0.69
N ILE A 5 3.84 11.08 -0.43
CA ILE A 5 3.49 10.42 0.85
C ILE A 5 3.94 8.95 0.83
N ALA A 6 4.10 8.37 -0.36
CA ALA A 6 4.44 6.96 -0.54
C ALA A 6 5.96 6.67 -0.54
N ILE A 7 6.81 7.70 -0.57
CA ILE A 7 8.28 7.55 -0.59
C ILE A 7 8.88 7.78 0.81
N PRO A 8 10.06 7.21 1.10
CA PRO A 8 10.78 7.49 2.34
C PRO A 8 11.12 8.98 2.50
N GLN A 9 11.15 9.45 3.76
CA GLN A 9 11.33 10.89 4.05
C GLN A 9 12.72 11.41 3.68
N LEU A 10 13.76 10.57 3.82
CA LEU A 10 15.16 10.88 3.49
C LEU A 10 15.56 10.39 2.08
N ALA A 11 14.57 10.14 1.21
CA ALA A 11 14.83 9.80 -0.17
C ALA A 11 15.56 10.96 -0.87
N PRO A 12 16.58 10.68 -1.70
CA PRO A 12 17.30 11.72 -2.40
C PRO A 12 16.39 12.42 -3.41
N TRP A 13 16.58 13.72 -3.61
CA TRP A 13 15.69 14.56 -4.44
C TRP A 13 15.47 14.05 -5.87
N TRP A 14 16.47 13.37 -6.45
CA TRP A 14 16.39 12.86 -7.81
C TRP A 14 15.41 11.69 -7.94
N LEU A 15 15.16 10.94 -6.86
CA LEU A 15 14.27 9.78 -6.86
C LEU A 15 12.81 10.16 -7.18
N PRO A 16 12.16 11.09 -6.45
CA PRO A 16 10.81 11.55 -6.80
C PRO A 16 10.76 12.24 -8.16
N VAL A 17 11.85 12.90 -8.62
CA VAL A 17 11.90 13.48 -9.97
C VAL A 17 11.78 12.39 -11.03
N VAL A 18 12.55 11.31 -10.92
CA VAL A 18 12.45 10.15 -11.82
C VAL A 18 11.05 9.53 -11.75
N GLY A 19 10.52 9.32 -10.54
CA GLY A 19 9.15 8.81 -10.36
C GLY A 19 8.09 9.69 -11.03
N MET A 20 8.22 11.01 -10.94
CA MET A 20 7.32 11.97 -11.60
C MET A 20 7.47 11.93 -13.13
N ILE A 21 8.67 11.84 -13.66
CA ILE A 21 8.90 11.73 -15.12
C ILE A 21 8.23 10.47 -15.65
N MET A 22 8.36 9.34 -14.94
CA MET A 22 7.76 8.07 -15.36
C MET A 22 6.23 8.08 -15.22
N ALA A 23 5.71 8.64 -14.12
CA ALA A 23 4.27 8.80 -13.92
C ALA A 23 3.64 9.73 -14.96
N ILE A 24 4.22 10.92 -15.15
CA ILE A 24 3.60 11.96 -15.98
C ILE A 24 3.95 11.74 -17.45
N GLY A 25 5.22 11.53 -17.79
CA GLY A 25 5.67 11.36 -19.17
C GLY A 25 5.11 10.08 -19.78
N ILE A 26 5.40 8.94 -19.15
CA ILE A 26 5.06 7.63 -19.73
C ILE A 26 3.63 7.22 -19.38
N ALA A 27 3.29 7.15 -18.10
CA ALA A 27 1.99 6.57 -17.71
C ALA A 27 0.79 7.47 -18.06
N LYS A 28 1.00 8.77 -18.23
CA LYS A 28 -0.06 9.74 -18.53
C LYS A 28 0.01 10.32 -19.94
N HIS A 29 1.11 10.97 -20.33
CA HIS A 29 1.14 11.71 -21.59
C HIS A 29 1.29 10.81 -22.82
N LEU A 30 1.95 9.65 -22.70
CA LEU A 30 2.10 8.72 -23.83
C LEU A 30 0.75 8.23 -24.38
N TYR A 31 -0.28 8.19 -23.53
CA TYR A 31 -1.62 7.70 -23.88
C TYR A 31 -2.63 8.82 -24.20
N GLY A 32 -2.16 10.05 -24.40
CA GLY A 32 -3.03 11.18 -24.79
C GLY A 32 -3.52 12.06 -23.62
N GLY A 33 -3.04 11.86 -22.40
CA GLY A 33 -3.24 12.79 -21.29
C GLY A 33 -4.44 12.47 -20.38
N LEU A 34 -5.09 13.51 -19.84
CA LEU A 34 -6.14 13.36 -18.82
C LEU A 34 -7.36 12.62 -19.37
N GLY A 35 -7.70 11.46 -18.77
CA GLY A 35 -8.90 10.70 -19.08
C GLY A 35 -8.70 9.46 -19.96
N TYR A 36 -7.50 9.29 -20.53
CA TYR A 36 -7.16 8.13 -21.40
C TYR A 36 -6.06 7.24 -20.80
N ASN A 37 -5.77 7.39 -19.51
CA ASN A 37 -4.70 6.62 -18.87
C ASN A 37 -5.18 5.18 -18.62
N PRO A 38 -4.53 4.14 -19.18
CA PRO A 38 -4.86 2.75 -18.89
C PRO A 38 -4.44 2.35 -17.46
N PHE A 39 -3.51 3.09 -16.85
CA PHE A 39 -2.98 2.81 -15.52
C PHE A 39 -2.97 4.07 -14.66
N ASN A 40 -3.15 3.90 -13.34
CA ASN A 40 -2.98 4.97 -12.38
C ASN A 40 -1.54 5.52 -12.46
N PRO A 41 -1.33 6.78 -12.89
CA PRO A 41 0.01 7.30 -13.15
C PRO A 41 0.89 7.35 -11.89
N ALA A 42 0.32 7.66 -10.73
CA ALA A 42 1.05 7.71 -9.47
C ALA A 42 1.52 6.31 -9.05
N ALA A 43 0.69 5.29 -9.22
CA ALA A 43 1.06 3.90 -8.96
C ALA A 43 2.18 3.42 -9.90
N VAL A 44 2.17 3.82 -11.18
CA VAL A 44 3.27 3.49 -12.12
C VAL A 44 4.58 4.12 -11.66
N GLY A 45 4.59 5.42 -11.35
CA GLY A 45 5.79 6.10 -10.85
C GLY A 45 6.36 5.44 -9.60
N TYR A 46 5.49 5.06 -8.65
CA TYR A 46 5.88 4.36 -7.44
C TYR A 46 6.49 2.98 -7.71
N VAL A 47 5.84 2.18 -8.57
CA VAL A 47 6.35 0.85 -8.93
C VAL A 47 7.69 0.92 -9.65
N VAL A 48 7.88 1.90 -10.54
CA VAL A 48 9.17 2.09 -11.23
C VAL A 48 10.27 2.41 -10.23
N MET A 49 10.02 3.29 -9.24
CA MET A 49 11.00 3.58 -8.18
C MET A 49 11.30 2.33 -7.34
N LEU A 50 10.28 1.57 -6.95
CA LEU A 50 10.46 0.33 -6.18
C LEU A 50 11.32 -0.72 -6.90
N ILE A 51 11.13 -0.90 -8.21
CA ILE A 51 11.87 -1.89 -9.00
C ILE A 51 13.29 -1.39 -9.29
N SER A 52 13.42 -0.12 -9.68
CA SER A 52 14.69 0.42 -10.20
C SER A 52 15.64 0.87 -9.09
N PHE A 53 15.09 1.33 -7.96
CA PHE A 53 15.82 1.91 -6.82
C PHE A 53 15.35 1.31 -5.49
N PRO A 54 15.42 -0.02 -5.31
CA PRO A 54 14.91 -0.69 -4.11
C PRO A 54 15.67 -0.32 -2.84
N LYS A 55 16.97 0.02 -2.95
CA LYS A 55 17.82 0.41 -1.82
C LYS A 55 17.35 1.73 -1.21
N GLU A 56 17.03 2.71 -2.05
CA GLU A 56 16.59 4.03 -1.64
C GLU A 56 15.15 3.98 -1.11
N MET A 57 14.32 3.11 -1.68
CA MET A 57 12.92 2.93 -1.27
C MET A 57 12.73 2.12 0.03
N SER A 58 13.76 1.42 0.51
CA SER A 58 13.73 0.66 1.77
C SER A 58 14.24 1.44 2.99
N GLN A 59 14.77 2.64 2.80
CA GLN A 59 15.42 3.46 3.83
C GLN A 59 14.43 4.38 4.55
N TRP A 60 13.58 3.81 5.40
CA TRP A 60 12.61 4.56 6.20
C TRP A 60 13.24 5.07 7.48
N VAL A 61 12.94 6.33 7.86
CA VAL A 61 13.40 6.87 9.13
C VAL A 61 12.80 6.05 10.27
N ALA A 62 13.66 5.48 11.12
CA ALA A 62 13.22 4.69 12.25
C ALA A 62 12.58 5.60 13.32
N PRO A 63 11.40 5.26 13.87
CA PRO A 63 10.78 6.05 14.92
C PRO A 63 11.61 6.09 16.21
N ASP A 64 11.69 7.27 16.86
CA ASP A 64 12.52 7.52 18.05
C ASP A 64 12.27 6.55 19.22
N TRP A 65 11.06 6.03 19.34
CA TRP A 65 10.70 5.07 20.39
C TRP A 65 11.34 3.69 20.19
N MET A 66 12.00 3.41 19.06
CA MET A 66 12.84 2.21 18.88
C MET A 66 14.18 2.30 19.63
N GLY A 67 14.47 3.41 20.32
CA GLY A 67 15.54 3.54 21.32
C GLY A 67 16.97 3.42 20.80
N GLN A 68 17.16 3.06 19.52
CA GLN A 68 18.46 2.85 18.88
C GLN A 68 18.79 3.92 17.82
N PHE A 69 17.82 4.77 17.48
CA PHE A 69 17.94 5.72 16.38
C PHE A 69 17.55 7.13 16.87
N ASP A 70 18.52 8.04 17.00
CA ASP A 70 18.32 9.45 17.36
C ASP A 70 17.89 10.25 16.10
N ALA A 71 16.76 9.85 15.51
CA ALA A 71 16.20 10.50 14.33
C ALA A 71 15.47 11.81 14.68
N GLY A 72 14.99 11.94 15.91
CA GLY A 72 14.16 13.05 16.42
C GLY A 72 14.83 14.42 16.48
N ASN A 73 16.12 14.51 16.19
CA ASN A 73 16.88 15.78 16.24
C ASN A 73 17.54 16.15 14.90
N LEU A 74 17.03 15.70 13.75
CA LEU A 74 17.47 16.28 12.47
C LEU A 74 16.81 17.64 12.27
N GLY A 75 17.62 18.70 12.23
CA GLY A 75 17.13 20.02 11.87
C GLY A 75 16.60 20.06 10.43
N ILE A 76 15.84 21.10 10.10
CA ILE A 76 15.39 21.34 8.72
C ILE A 76 16.60 21.39 7.77
N ILE A 77 17.69 22.04 8.21
CA ILE A 77 18.92 22.19 7.43
C ILE A 77 19.61 20.84 7.21
N ASP A 78 19.72 20.01 8.26
CA ASP A 78 20.32 18.67 8.15
C ASP A 78 19.50 17.77 7.23
N THR A 79 18.17 17.86 7.30
CA THR A 79 17.27 17.13 6.40
C THR A 79 17.43 17.58 4.95
N LEU A 80 17.56 18.89 4.71
CA LEU A 80 17.82 19.41 3.37
C LEU A 80 19.18 18.94 2.83
N ASN A 81 20.23 18.99 3.64
CA ASN A 81 21.55 18.50 3.24
C ASN A 81 21.54 16.99 2.96
N ALA A 82 20.81 16.21 3.77
CA ALA A 82 20.63 14.78 3.56
C ALA A 82 19.90 14.45 2.26
N VAL A 83 18.88 15.24 1.89
CA VAL A 83 18.06 15.03 0.69
C VAL A 83 18.77 15.52 -0.58
N PHE A 84 19.46 16.68 -0.52
CA PHE A 84 20.08 17.31 -1.70
C PHE A 84 21.52 16.86 -1.96
N PHE A 85 22.34 16.80 -0.91
CA PHE A 85 23.79 16.55 -1.02
C PHE A 85 24.21 15.17 -0.50
N ARG A 86 23.28 14.44 0.13
CA ARG A 86 23.55 13.17 0.81
C ARG A 86 24.61 13.30 1.92
N GLU A 87 24.66 14.47 2.54
CA GLU A 87 25.51 14.75 3.68
C GLU A 87 24.71 14.56 4.98
N PHE A 88 25.31 13.85 5.92
CA PHE A 88 24.73 13.61 7.25
C PHE A 88 25.66 14.17 8.32
N PRO A 89 25.14 14.61 9.47
CA PRO A 89 25.97 14.94 10.62
C PRO A 89 26.91 13.78 10.96
N ALA A 90 28.17 14.08 11.32
CA ALA A 90 29.23 13.08 11.50
C ALA A 90 28.89 11.96 12.51
N GLU A 91 27.94 12.20 13.41
CA GLU A 91 27.50 11.27 14.45
C GLU A 91 26.26 10.43 14.06
N LYS A 92 25.60 10.78 12.95
CA LYS A 92 24.33 10.16 12.51
C LYS A 92 24.49 9.61 11.10
N SER A 93 25.17 8.46 10.98
CA SER A 93 25.24 7.77 9.69
C SER A 93 23.84 7.34 9.23
N LEU A 94 23.64 7.24 7.91
CA LEU A 94 22.36 6.83 7.33
C LEU A 94 21.82 5.52 7.93
N ASP A 95 22.70 4.55 8.16
CA ASP A 95 22.35 3.23 8.71
C ASP A 95 21.89 3.32 10.18
N MET A 96 22.30 4.40 10.88
CA MET A 96 21.84 4.74 12.22
C MET A 96 20.60 5.66 12.24
N LEU A 97 20.05 6.00 11.07
CA LEU A 97 18.82 6.79 10.97
C LEU A 97 17.69 5.99 10.33
N THR A 98 18.04 5.03 9.48
CA THR A 98 17.08 4.28 8.68
C THR A 98 16.94 2.85 9.17
N GLY A 99 15.71 2.37 9.25
CA GLY A 99 15.38 0.99 9.60
C GLY A 99 14.44 0.37 8.57
N ALA A 100 14.35 -0.96 8.62
CA ALA A 100 13.32 -1.67 7.88
C ALA A 100 11.92 -1.20 8.33
N SER A 101 10.98 -1.14 7.40
CA SER A 101 9.59 -0.85 7.75
C SER A 101 9.07 -1.91 8.74
N PRO A 102 8.11 -1.59 9.63
CA PRO A 102 7.58 -2.58 10.57
C PRO A 102 7.06 -3.85 9.88
N ILE A 103 6.47 -3.70 8.70
CA ILE A 103 5.98 -4.83 7.90
C ILE A 103 7.13 -5.65 7.32
N ASP A 104 8.21 -5.03 6.87
CA ASP A 104 9.41 -5.74 6.41
C ASP A 104 10.10 -6.49 7.54
N LEU A 105 10.17 -5.90 8.74
CA LEU A 105 10.75 -6.54 9.92
C LEU A 105 9.97 -7.81 10.30
N ILE A 106 8.65 -7.70 10.44
CA ILE A 106 7.76 -8.83 10.76
C ILE A 106 7.88 -9.90 9.68
N LYS A 107 7.82 -9.51 8.40
CA LYS A 107 7.93 -10.44 7.28
C LYS A 107 9.29 -11.15 7.25
N GLY A 108 10.37 -10.45 7.55
CA GLY A 108 11.71 -11.03 7.68
C GLY A 108 11.76 -12.10 8.78
N GLN A 109 11.23 -11.79 9.96
CA GLN A 109 11.21 -12.72 11.10
C GLN A 109 10.30 -13.94 10.87
N LEU A 110 9.12 -13.73 10.26
CA LEU A 110 8.23 -14.83 9.87
C LEU A 110 8.90 -15.76 8.84
N LYS A 111 9.68 -15.21 7.90
CA LYS A 111 10.46 -16.01 6.95
C LYS A 111 11.59 -16.80 7.61
N MET A 112 12.12 -16.33 8.74
CA MET A 112 13.08 -17.09 9.57
C MET A 112 12.41 -18.19 10.41
N GLY A 113 11.09 -18.35 10.31
CA GLY A 113 10.34 -19.38 11.04
C GLY A 113 9.97 -19.00 12.46
N ILE A 114 10.16 -17.74 12.87
CA ILE A 114 9.78 -17.24 14.19
C ILE A 114 8.25 -17.01 14.19
N PRO A 115 7.48 -17.67 15.06
CA PRO A 115 6.03 -17.48 15.14
C PRO A 115 5.63 -16.03 15.47
N PHE A 116 4.53 -15.56 14.91
CA PHE A 116 4.01 -14.20 15.19
C PHE A 116 3.81 -13.89 16.69
N PRO A 117 3.28 -14.81 17.53
CA PRO A 117 3.14 -14.54 18.96
C PRO A 117 4.47 -14.34 19.69
N GLU A 118 5.56 -14.95 19.21
CA GLU A 118 6.90 -14.78 19.76
C GLU A 118 7.51 -13.45 19.32
N ILE A 119 7.29 -13.04 18.07
CA ILE A 119 7.65 -11.70 17.56
C ILE A 119 6.95 -10.60 18.37
N PHE A 120 5.65 -10.78 18.65
CA PHE A 120 4.86 -9.84 19.45
C PHE A 120 5.14 -9.95 20.97
N GLY A 121 5.54 -11.12 21.46
CA GLY A 121 5.89 -11.37 22.86
C GLY A 121 7.26 -10.83 23.24
N ALA A 122 8.27 -11.02 22.38
CA ALA A 122 9.63 -10.50 22.56
C ALA A 122 9.73 -8.97 22.47
N THR A 123 8.66 -8.31 22.00
CA THR A 123 8.53 -6.85 21.89
C THR A 123 7.77 -6.21 23.06
N LYS A 124 7.30 -7.00 24.06
CA LYS A 124 6.71 -6.48 25.30
C LYS A 124 7.71 -5.98 26.34
N ASP A 125 9.01 -6.23 26.18
CA ASP A 125 10.04 -5.53 26.94
C ASP A 125 10.01 -4.04 26.57
N GLU A 126 9.89 -3.17 27.57
CA GLU A 126 9.49 -1.76 27.48
C GLU A 126 10.30 -0.89 26.49
N ASN A 127 11.48 -1.36 26.07
CA ASN A 127 12.39 -0.67 25.15
C ASN A 127 12.36 -1.16 23.69
N ARG A 128 11.55 -2.17 23.36
CA ARG A 128 11.49 -2.78 22.01
C ARG A 128 10.09 -2.94 21.45
N ALA A 129 9.12 -2.14 21.91
CA ALA A 129 7.73 -2.19 21.45
C ALA A 129 7.56 -1.65 20.02
N VAL A 130 8.16 -2.35 19.04
CA VAL A 130 8.02 -2.17 17.58
C VAL A 130 6.57 -2.29 17.12
N LEU A 131 5.78 -3.02 17.90
CA LEU A 131 4.42 -3.39 17.60
C LEU A 131 3.52 -2.72 18.66
N GLY A 132 2.73 -1.73 18.23
CA GLY A 132 1.74 -1.07 19.06
C GLY A 132 0.58 -2.04 19.36
N MET A 133 -0.53 -1.51 19.90
CA MET A 133 -1.69 -2.34 20.23
C MET A 133 -2.30 -3.03 18.99
N PHE A 134 -2.06 -2.48 17.79
CA PHE A 134 -2.60 -3.00 16.54
C PHE A 134 -1.56 -3.28 15.45
N VAL A 135 -0.48 -2.49 15.30
CA VAL A 135 0.56 -2.63 14.26
C VAL A 135 1.93 -2.10 14.66
N GLY A 136 2.00 -0.94 15.32
CA GLY A 136 3.25 -0.20 15.50
C GLY A 136 2.97 1.21 16.02
N LYS A 137 3.69 1.67 17.05
CA LYS A 137 3.51 3.02 17.60
C LYS A 137 3.76 4.06 16.49
N GLY A 138 2.77 4.93 16.22
CA GLY A 138 2.83 5.97 15.18
C GLY A 138 2.19 5.58 13.84
N TRP A 139 2.51 4.40 13.30
CA TRP A 139 1.94 3.92 12.02
C TRP A 139 0.43 3.68 12.09
N GLU A 140 -0.07 3.26 13.25
CA GLU A 140 -1.50 3.15 13.54
C GLU A 140 -2.22 4.48 13.33
N TRP A 141 -1.67 5.58 13.85
CA TRP A 141 -2.29 6.91 13.74
C TRP A 141 -2.32 7.44 12.31
N VAL A 142 -1.26 7.16 11.53
CA VAL A 142 -1.23 7.50 10.10
C VAL A 142 -2.33 6.74 9.35
N ASN A 143 -2.45 5.43 9.58
CA ASN A 143 -3.49 4.62 8.94
C ASN A 143 -4.91 4.98 9.41
N VAL A 144 -5.11 5.33 10.67
CA VAL A 144 -6.39 5.84 11.18
C VAL A 144 -6.74 7.17 10.53
N SER A 145 -5.78 8.07 10.38
CA SER A 145 -6.00 9.36 9.71
C SER A 145 -6.37 9.19 8.23
N LEU A 146 -5.69 8.27 7.53
CA LEU A 146 -6.03 7.89 6.16
C LEU A 146 -7.40 7.24 6.06
N LEU A 147 -7.77 6.39 7.02
CA LEU A 147 -9.10 5.77 7.09
C LEU A 147 -10.19 6.83 7.27
N ILE A 148 -10.01 7.79 8.18
CA ILE A 148 -10.94 8.91 8.38
C ILE A 148 -11.08 9.73 7.09
N GLY A 149 -9.97 10.05 6.44
CA GLY A 149 -9.98 10.74 5.15
C GLY A 149 -10.71 9.95 4.04
N GLY A 150 -10.49 8.63 4.00
CA GLY A 150 -11.17 7.73 3.07
C GLY A 150 -12.68 7.66 3.30
N ILE A 151 -13.11 7.51 4.54
CA ILE A 151 -14.52 7.52 4.94
C ILE A 151 -15.17 8.87 4.58
N TYR A 152 -14.45 9.98 4.81
CA TYR A 152 -14.93 11.31 4.45
C TYR A 152 -15.16 11.45 2.94
N MET A 153 -14.27 10.92 2.09
CA MET A 153 -14.46 10.93 0.64
C MET A 153 -15.64 10.07 0.18
N ILE A 154 -15.90 8.93 0.85
CA ILE A 154 -17.10 8.12 0.63
C ILE A 154 -18.36 8.91 1.00
N TYR A 155 -18.36 9.57 2.17
CA TYR A 155 -19.46 10.40 2.62
C TYR A 155 -19.76 11.55 1.64
N LYS A 156 -18.72 12.20 1.12
CA LYS A 156 -18.82 13.22 0.08
C LYS A 156 -19.16 12.67 -1.32
N LYS A 157 -19.31 11.36 -1.46
CA LYS A 157 -19.61 10.66 -2.72
C LYS A 157 -18.60 10.95 -3.84
N VAL A 158 -17.36 11.28 -3.48
CA VAL A 158 -16.25 11.45 -4.44
C VAL A 158 -15.78 10.10 -4.94
N ILE A 159 -15.71 9.12 -4.03
CA ILE A 159 -15.34 7.73 -4.32
C ILE A 159 -16.49 6.79 -3.94
N SER A 160 -16.56 5.65 -4.62
CA SER A 160 -17.51 4.59 -4.26
C SER A 160 -16.93 3.67 -3.18
N TRP A 161 -17.77 3.19 -2.28
CA TRP A 161 -17.38 2.26 -1.22
C TRP A 161 -17.01 0.85 -1.73
N HIS A 162 -17.47 0.45 -2.92
CA HIS A 162 -17.28 -0.91 -3.47
C HIS A 162 -15.81 -1.31 -3.60
N ILE A 163 -14.93 -0.43 -4.10
CA ILE A 163 -13.51 -0.75 -4.29
C ILE A 163 -12.79 -0.87 -2.94
N PRO A 164 -12.84 0.14 -2.03
CA PRO A 164 -12.19 0.01 -0.72
C PRO A 164 -12.71 -1.18 0.08
N ALA A 165 -14.04 -1.41 0.09
CA ALA A 165 -14.62 -2.53 0.83
C ALA A 165 -14.23 -3.89 0.25
N GLY A 166 -14.23 -4.05 -1.08
CA GLY A 166 -13.79 -5.29 -1.73
C GLY A 166 -12.31 -5.58 -1.46
N MET A 167 -11.48 -4.54 -1.50
CA MET A 167 -10.05 -4.67 -1.27
C MET A 167 -9.70 -4.99 0.18
N LEU A 168 -10.20 -4.21 1.14
CA LEU A 168 -9.95 -4.45 2.56
C LEU A 168 -10.60 -5.74 3.02
N GLY A 169 -11.82 -6.04 2.55
CA GLY A 169 -12.55 -7.25 2.90
C GLY A 169 -11.88 -8.53 2.41
N SER A 170 -11.44 -8.57 1.15
CA SER A 170 -10.71 -9.73 0.63
C SER A 170 -9.37 -9.95 1.34
N LEU A 171 -8.63 -8.87 1.60
CA LEU A 171 -7.38 -8.94 2.37
C LEU A 171 -7.62 -9.47 3.80
N PHE A 172 -8.66 -8.99 4.49
CA PHE A 172 -9.04 -9.44 5.83
C PHE A 172 -9.41 -10.93 5.85
N ILE A 173 -10.26 -11.36 4.92
CA ILE A 173 -10.77 -12.73 4.86
C ILE A 173 -9.64 -13.70 4.55
N LEU A 174 -8.82 -13.41 3.53
CA LEU A 174 -7.72 -14.28 3.14
C LEU A 174 -6.66 -14.37 4.24
N SER A 175 -6.22 -13.23 4.78
CA SER A 175 -5.27 -13.26 5.91
C SER A 175 -5.86 -13.97 7.13
N GLY A 176 -7.16 -13.85 7.38
CA GLY A 176 -7.86 -14.53 8.47
C GLY A 176 -7.88 -16.04 8.29
N ILE A 177 -8.18 -16.52 7.09
CA ILE A 177 -8.16 -17.95 6.77
C ILE A 177 -6.75 -18.51 6.97
N PHE A 178 -5.72 -17.87 6.44
CA PHE A 178 -4.33 -18.34 6.58
C PHE A 178 -3.82 -18.27 8.02
N TYR A 179 -4.22 -17.24 8.78
CA TYR A 179 -3.88 -17.12 10.19
C TYR A 179 -4.52 -18.24 11.02
N LEU A 180 -5.81 -18.53 10.82
CA LEU A 180 -6.55 -19.54 11.59
C LEU A 180 -6.18 -20.97 11.20
N THR A 181 -5.84 -21.21 9.94
CA THR A 181 -5.46 -22.56 9.46
C THR A 181 -4.02 -22.93 9.78
N SER A 182 -3.17 -21.95 10.13
CA SER A 182 -1.76 -22.21 10.44
C SER A 182 -1.57 -22.59 11.90
N SER A 183 -1.18 -23.84 12.14
CA SER A 183 -0.98 -24.40 13.48
C SER A 183 0.21 -23.79 14.25
N LYS A 184 1.06 -22.98 13.60
CA LYS A 184 2.33 -22.47 14.17
C LYS A 184 2.45 -20.95 14.18
N GLY A 185 1.37 -20.20 13.90
CA GLY A 185 1.44 -18.73 13.86
C GLY A 185 2.41 -18.21 12.80
N ALA A 186 2.56 -18.92 11.68
CA ALA A 186 3.48 -18.57 10.58
C ALA A 186 2.97 -17.40 9.73
N TYR A 187 1.75 -16.94 9.99
CA TYR A 187 1.14 -15.80 9.29
C TYR A 187 0.79 -14.70 10.28
N MET A 188 0.81 -13.48 9.76
CA MET A 188 0.44 -12.28 10.50
C MET A 188 -1.09 -12.20 10.63
N PRO A 189 -1.63 -11.71 11.76
CA PRO A 189 -3.07 -11.61 11.95
C PRO A 189 -3.70 -10.55 11.03
N PRO A 190 -5.02 -10.63 10.76
CA PRO A 190 -5.65 -9.85 9.70
C PRO A 190 -5.63 -8.33 9.91
N HIS A 191 -5.77 -7.90 11.17
CA HIS A 191 -5.73 -6.49 11.52
C HIS A 191 -4.36 -5.87 11.20
N TYR A 192 -3.28 -6.62 11.39
CA TYR A 192 -1.95 -6.15 11.00
C TYR A 192 -1.85 -5.98 9.49
N HIS A 193 -2.44 -6.87 8.67
CA HIS A 193 -2.46 -6.65 7.24
C HIS A 193 -3.21 -5.36 6.86
N ILE A 194 -4.29 -5.01 7.53
CA ILE A 194 -5.06 -3.81 7.18
C ILE A 194 -4.39 -2.52 7.64
N PHE A 195 -3.88 -2.50 8.86
CA PHE A 195 -3.38 -1.29 9.52
C PHE A 195 -1.86 -1.10 9.36
N SER A 196 -1.19 -1.93 8.55
CA SER A 196 0.24 -1.81 8.25
C SER A 196 0.51 -1.37 6.82
N GLY A 197 1.62 -0.66 6.66
CA GLY A 197 2.09 -0.15 5.38
C GLY A 197 1.10 0.82 4.74
N GLY A 198 1.10 0.86 3.41
CA GLY A 198 0.32 1.76 2.57
C GLY A 198 -1.06 1.25 2.16
N ILE A 199 -1.65 0.28 2.85
CA ILE A 199 -2.95 -0.31 2.47
C ILE A 199 -4.08 0.72 2.48
N MET A 200 -4.20 1.52 3.54
CA MET A 200 -5.26 2.53 3.62
C MET A 200 -5.09 3.59 2.53
N LEU A 201 -3.85 4.04 2.31
CA LEU A 201 -3.54 4.98 1.24
C LEU A 201 -3.95 4.40 -0.11
N GLY A 202 -3.54 3.17 -0.41
CA GLY A 202 -3.83 2.57 -1.70
C GLY A 202 -5.31 2.21 -1.87
N ALA A 203 -6.00 1.74 -0.84
CA ALA A 203 -7.41 1.37 -0.93
C ALA A 203 -8.33 2.58 -1.16
N PHE A 204 -8.06 3.71 -0.48
CA PHE A 204 -8.94 4.88 -0.55
C PHE A 204 -8.51 5.97 -1.54
N PHE A 205 -7.21 6.07 -1.87
CA PHE A 205 -6.68 7.20 -2.65
C PHE A 205 -6.01 6.79 -3.97
N ILE A 206 -5.67 5.51 -4.17
CA ILE A 206 -5.00 5.03 -5.39
C ILE A 206 -5.94 4.12 -6.21
N ALA A 207 -6.49 3.09 -5.57
CA ALA A 207 -7.37 2.11 -6.18
C ALA A 207 -8.74 2.68 -6.60
N THR A 208 -9.10 3.86 -6.10
CA THR A 208 -10.38 4.54 -6.35
C THR A 208 -10.31 5.58 -7.47
N ASP A 209 -9.23 5.61 -8.24
CA ASP A 209 -9.07 6.50 -9.41
C ASP A 209 -10.18 6.24 -10.45
N PRO A 210 -11.05 7.22 -10.76
CA PRO A 210 -12.20 7.01 -11.63
C PRO A 210 -11.86 6.70 -13.09
N VAL A 211 -10.63 6.99 -13.54
CA VAL A 211 -10.25 6.82 -14.95
C VAL A 211 -9.76 5.40 -15.24
N THR A 212 -9.09 4.76 -14.29
CA THR A 212 -8.34 3.50 -14.54
C THR A 212 -9.05 2.28 -13.97
N THR A 213 -10.21 2.45 -13.36
CA THR A 213 -10.95 1.41 -12.62
C THR A 213 -12.19 0.98 -13.37
N ALA A 214 -12.79 -0.14 -12.94
CA ALA A 214 -14.04 -0.63 -13.48
C ALA A 214 -15.20 0.37 -13.26
N THR A 215 -16.12 0.45 -14.21
CA THR A 215 -17.21 1.45 -14.20
C THR A 215 -18.44 0.96 -13.44
N SER A 216 -18.80 -0.33 -13.58
CA SER A 216 -19.99 -0.91 -12.96
C SER A 216 -19.82 -1.17 -11.46
N ASN A 217 -20.92 -1.20 -10.68
CA ASN A 217 -20.83 -1.47 -9.23
C ASN A 217 -20.27 -2.87 -8.91
N LEU A 218 -20.69 -3.88 -9.69
CA LEU A 218 -20.17 -5.24 -9.55
C LEU A 218 -18.71 -5.30 -10.00
N GLY A 219 -18.36 -4.63 -11.10
CA GLY A 219 -16.99 -4.54 -11.60
C GLY A 219 -16.05 -3.89 -10.60
N LYS A 220 -16.49 -2.80 -9.94
CA LYS A 220 -15.75 -2.14 -8.85
C LYS A 220 -15.49 -3.08 -7.67
N LEU A 221 -16.48 -3.90 -7.30
CA LEU A 221 -16.30 -4.87 -6.23
C LEU A 221 -15.32 -5.98 -6.62
N ILE A 222 -15.44 -6.54 -7.83
CA ILE A 222 -14.49 -7.55 -8.36
C ILE A 222 -13.09 -6.97 -8.46
N PHE A 223 -12.97 -5.73 -8.94
CA PHE A 223 -11.72 -4.98 -9.00
C PHE A 223 -11.07 -4.88 -7.62
N GLY A 224 -11.84 -4.43 -6.62
CA GLY A 224 -11.38 -4.34 -5.23
C GLY A 224 -10.94 -5.70 -4.67
N ILE A 225 -11.76 -6.74 -4.84
CA ILE A 225 -11.45 -8.10 -4.36
C ILE A 225 -10.17 -8.63 -5.02
N GLY A 226 -10.00 -8.44 -6.32
CA GLY A 226 -8.78 -8.83 -7.03
C GLY A 226 -7.56 -8.09 -6.52
N ALA A 227 -7.66 -6.76 -6.33
CA ALA A 227 -6.57 -5.95 -5.80
C ALA A 227 -6.16 -6.41 -4.39
N GLY A 228 -7.13 -6.64 -3.49
CA GLY A 228 -6.85 -7.10 -2.12
C GLY A 228 -6.26 -8.52 -2.09
N THR A 229 -6.75 -9.41 -2.95
CA THR A 229 -6.22 -10.78 -3.11
C THR A 229 -4.77 -10.76 -3.57
N ILE A 230 -4.47 -10.06 -4.68
CA ILE A 230 -3.11 -9.97 -5.21
C ILE A 230 -2.17 -9.31 -4.18
N THR A 231 -2.66 -8.28 -3.48
CA THR A 231 -1.91 -7.64 -2.40
C THR A 231 -1.53 -8.63 -1.31
N PHE A 232 -2.47 -9.48 -0.86
CA PHE A 232 -2.18 -10.56 0.09
C PHE A 232 -1.10 -11.52 -0.43
N LEU A 233 -1.23 -12.00 -1.67
CA LEU A 233 -0.26 -12.92 -2.27
C LEU A 233 1.16 -12.34 -2.27
N ILE A 234 1.30 -11.07 -2.67
CA ILE A 234 2.61 -10.39 -2.72
C ILE A 234 3.16 -10.14 -1.31
N ARG A 235 2.29 -9.76 -0.37
CA ARG A 235 2.70 -9.52 1.02
C ARG A 235 3.19 -10.78 1.70
N THR A 236 2.54 -11.91 1.47
CA THR A 236 2.88 -13.18 2.11
C THR A 236 4.10 -13.84 1.45
N TRP A 237 4.10 -13.97 0.12
CA TRP A 237 5.14 -14.75 -0.59
C TRP A 237 6.07 -13.92 -1.46
N GLY A 238 5.66 -12.72 -1.86
CA GLY A 238 6.47 -11.84 -2.69
C GLY A 238 7.70 -11.28 -1.97
N SER A 239 8.59 -10.67 -2.75
CA SER A 239 9.79 -10.00 -2.23
C SER A 239 9.52 -8.60 -1.70
N PHE A 240 8.40 -7.97 -2.07
CA PHE A 240 8.06 -6.61 -1.68
C PHE A 240 7.21 -6.53 -0.38
N PRO A 241 7.36 -5.49 0.44
CA PRO A 241 6.62 -5.31 1.69
C PRO A 241 5.12 -5.14 1.50
N ASP A 242 4.71 -4.22 0.61
CA ASP A 242 3.35 -3.69 0.61
C ASP A 242 2.46 -4.28 -0.49
N GLY A 243 3.03 -4.58 -1.66
CA GLY A 243 2.37 -5.22 -2.81
C GLY A 243 1.22 -4.44 -3.47
N ILE A 244 0.69 -3.40 -2.82
CA ILE A 244 -0.54 -2.71 -3.20
C ILE A 244 -0.48 -2.05 -4.58
N ALA A 245 0.59 -1.33 -4.88
CA ALA A 245 0.70 -0.62 -6.15
C ALA A 245 0.76 -1.60 -7.33
N PHE A 246 1.47 -2.72 -7.17
CA PHE A 246 1.50 -3.80 -8.15
C PHE A 246 0.11 -4.41 -8.37
N ALA A 247 -0.61 -4.67 -7.27
CA ALA A 247 -1.96 -5.21 -7.34
C ALA A 247 -2.91 -4.25 -8.08
N VAL A 248 -2.87 -2.95 -7.77
CA VAL A 248 -3.69 -1.95 -8.45
C VAL A 248 -3.34 -1.86 -9.94
N LEU A 249 -2.05 -1.88 -10.32
CA LEU A 249 -1.66 -1.86 -11.74
C LEU A 249 -2.14 -3.10 -12.50
N LEU A 250 -2.06 -4.28 -11.87
CA LEU A 250 -2.57 -5.53 -12.47
C LEU A 250 -4.10 -5.48 -12.64
N MET A 251 -4.80 -4.92 -11.65
CA MET A 251 -6.25 -4.74 -11.75
C MET A 251 -6.64 -3.66 -12.75
N ASN A 252 -5.87 -2.59 -12.91
CA ASN A 252 -6.08 -1.58 -13.95
C ASN A 252 -6.02 -2.22 -15.35
N LEU A 253 -5.04 -3.11 -15.59
CA LEU A 253 -4.95 -3.88 -16.84
C LEU A 253 -6.21 -4.73 -17.08
N SER A 254 -6.78 -5.25 -15.98
CA SER A 254 -7.94 -6.13 -16.00
C SER A 254 -9.27 -5.37 -16.01
N ALA A 255 -9.28 -4.05 -15.81
CA ALA A 255 -10.49 -3.26 -15.62
C ALA A 255 -11.42 -3.33 -16.85
N ALA A 256 -10.87 -3.16 -18.06
CA ALA A 256 -11.65 -3.27 -19.30
C ALA A 256 -12.27 -4.67 -19.48
N TYR A 257 -11.52 -5.72 -19.10
CA TYR A 257 -12.02 -7.09 -19.15
C TYR A 257 -13.14 -7.30 -18.12
N ILE A 258 -12.98 -6.81 -16.90
CA ILE A 258 -14.03 -6.88 -15.86
C ILE A 258 -15.30 -6.15 -16.30
N ASP A 259 -15.18 -4.99 -16.92
CA ASP A 259 -16.33 -4.22 -17.40
C ASP A 259 -17.09 -4.96 -18.51
N HIS A 260 -16.38 -5.69 -19.39
CA HIS A 260 -17.01 -6.52 -20.41
C HIS A 260 -17.96 -7.59 -19.82
N PHE A 261 -17.64 -8.16 -18.65
CA PHE A 261 -18.50 -9.17 -18.00
C PHE A 261 -19.49 -8.59 -16.98
N THR A 262 -19.35 -7.32 -16.61
CA THR A 262 -20.15 -6.71 -15.54
C THR A 262 -21.12 -5.64 -16.04
N VAL A 263 -21.38 -5.62 -17.36
CA VAL A 263 -22.34 -4.72 -17.99
C VAL A 263 -23.69 -4.76 -17.23
N PRO A 264 -24.15 -3.62 -16.69
CA PRO A 264 -25.41 -3.56 -15.97
C PRO A 264 -26.57 -3.83 -16.92
N LYS A 265 -27.55 -4.62 -16.47
CA LYS A 265 -28.75 -4.91 -17.26
C LYS A 265 -29.61 -3.64 -17.35
N PRO A 266 -30.06 -3.23 -18.55
CA PRO A 266 -30.92 -2.06 -18.68
C PRO A 266 -32.25 -2.26 -17.94
N TYR A 267 -32.80 -1.16 -17.42
CA TYR A 267 -34.09 -1.16 -16.73
C TYR A 267 -35.19 -1.67 -17.67
N GLY A 268 -35.99 -2.65 -17.22
CA GLY A 268 -37.01 -3.31 -18.05
C GLY A 268 -36.55 -4.60 -18.74
N TYR A 269 -35.34 -5.09 -18.49
CA TYR A 269 -34.88 -6.39 -18.99
C TYR A 269 -35.73 -7.55 -18.42
N GLN A 270 -36.72 -8.01 -19.18
CA GLN A 270 -37.40 -9.27 -18.91
C GLN A 270 -36.51 -10.42 -19.40
N LYS A 271 -36.09 -11.27 -18.45
CA LYS A 271 -35.34 -12.49 -18.76
C LYS A 271 -36.25 -13.36 -19.63
N LYS A 272 -35.95 -13.51 -20.93
CA LYS A 272 -36.66 -14.44 -21.82
C LYS A 272 -36.75 -15.79 -21.09
N ALA A 273 -37.97 -16.27 -20.87
CA ALA A 273 -38.18 -17.59 -20.30
C ALA A 273 -37.41 -18.60 -21.15
N LYS A 274 -36.68 -19.49 -20.48
CA LYS A 274 -35.80 -20.48 -21.12
C LYS A 274 -36.70 -21.49 -21.84
N GLY A 275 -37.13 -21.19 -23.06
CA GLY A 275 -38.13 -21.98 -23.77
C GLY A 275 -38.47 -21.52 -25.20
N ASP A 276 -38.53 -20.22 -25.49
CA ASP A 276 -38.98 -19.79 -26.82
C ASP A 276 -37.80 -19.51 -27.76
N LYS A 277 -37.55 -20.50 -28.62
CA LYS A 277 -36.88 -20.33 -29.91
C LYS A 277 -37.70 -19.40 -30.80
#